data_AF-A0A1Y3VKK6-F1
#
_entry.id   AF-A0A1Y3VKK6-F1
#
_cell.length_a   1.000
_cell.length_b   1.000
_cell.length_c   1.000
_cell.angle_alpha   90.00
_cell.angle_beta   90.00
_cell.angle_gamma   90.00
#
_symmetry.space_group_name_H-M   'P 1'
#
loop_
_entity.id
_entity.type
_entity.pdbx_description
1 polymer ?
#
loop_
_entity_poly.entity_id
_entity_poly.type
_entity_poly.pdbx_seq_one_letter_code
_entity_poly.pdbx_strand_id
1 'polypeptide(L)'
;MILNRTEKVYPRQVIERIVGGQMRLVPEDGDLYENAVRNVYAAFDIAEQYTNRILVRSVVTFAFDRFEPLLDLPTAPVLSIRSVKYFDADDREQTLDPSSYELLASEQSTAIEIFSLPTLSTRRQRARVRVEAVCGYSDYRDTLTREPEDVGGIILPGNIEAAVALRAGTLCEADGDAVIGRSVSALPVTVERLLNPYRMTPYAGRKG
;
A
#
# COMPACT_ATOMS: atom_id res chain seq x y z
N MET A 1 -12.92 -1.03 8.71
CA MET A 1 -12.25 0.26 9.03
C MET A 1 -10.76 0.00 9.25
N ILE A 2 -9.84 0.87 8.78
CA ILE A 2 -8.41 0.76 9.13
C ILE A 2 -8.22 1.33 10.55
N LEU A 3 -7.62 0.56 11.46
CA LEU A 3 -7.31 0.98 12.83
C LEU A 3 -5.91 1.58 12.92
N ASN A 4 -4.94 0.94 12.27
CA ASN A 4 -3.54 1.29 12.37
C ASN A 4 -2.78 0.85 11.11
N ARG A 5 -1.71 1.58 10.78
CA ARG A 5 -0.73 1.23 9.74
C ARG A 5 0.68 1.41 10.33
N THR A 6 1.45 0.34 10.32
CA THR A 6 2.82 0.28 10.87
C THR A 6 3.78 -0.34 9.86
N GLU A 7 5.07 -0.39 10.20
CA GLU A 7 6.10 -1.08 9.41
C GLU A 7 6.10 -0.66 7.92
N LYS A 8 6.02 0.65 7.67
CA LYS A 8 6.10 1.17 6.31
C LYS A 8 7.53 1.00 5.78
N VAL A 9 7.70 0.13 4.77
CA VAL A 9 8.99 -0.18 4.15
C VAL A 9 8.92 0.21 2.68
N TYR A 10 9.73 1.18 2.28
CA TYR A 10 9.82 1.59 0.88
C TYR A 10 10.63 0.59 0.05
N PRO A 11 10.28 0.37 -1.24
CA PRO A 11 10.92 -0.62 -2.09
C PRO A 11 12.34 -0.17 -2.45
N ARG A 12 13.34 -0.82 -1.85
CA ARG A 12 14.76 -0.49 -1.98
C ARG A 12 15.24 -0.59 -3.43
N GLN A 13 14.92 -1.68 -4.12
CA GLN A 13 15.40 -1.89 -5.49
C GLN A 13 14.82 -0.85 -6.46
N VAL A 14 13.54 -0.50 -6.26
CA VAL A 14 12.88 0.57 -7.02
C VAL A 14 13.55 1.92 -6.78
N ILE A 15 13.88 2.25 -5.53
CA ILE A 15 14.55 3.50 -5.18
C ILE A 15 15.93 3.56 -5.80
N GLU A 16 16.73 2.51 -5.65
CA GLU A 16 18.08 2.43 -6.23
C GLU A 16 18.02 2.59 -7.76
N ARG A 17 17.01 2.01 -8.42
CA ARG A 17 16.78 2.16 -9.86
C ARG A 17 16.39 3.58 -10.27
N ILE A 18 15.54 4.26 -9.51
CA ILE A 18 15.11 5.63 -9.81
C ILE A 18 16.27 6.60 -9.56
N VAL A 19 16.89 6.55 -8.39
CA VAL A 19 17.95 7.48 -7.98
C VAL A 19 19.23 7.24 -8.80
N GLY A 20 19.71 6.00 -8.87
CA GLY A 20 20.92 5.65 -9.61
C GLY A 20 20.74 5.67 -11.13
N GLY A 21 19.59 5.18 -11.62
CA GLY A 21 19.34 5.09 -13.06
C GLY A 21 18.84 6.39 -13.68
N GLN A 22 17.75 6.95 -13.16
CA GLN A 22 17.11 8.12 -13.76
C GLN A 22 17.75 9.43 -13.29
N MET A 23 17.96 9.60 -11.99
CA MET A 23 18.55 10.83 -11.43
C MET A 23 20.08 10.84 -11.54
N ARG A 24 20.70 9.68 -11.81
CA ARG A 24 22.15 9.50 -11.96
C ARG A 24 22.95 9.92 -10.72
N LEU A 25 22.39 9.65 -9.55
CA LEU A 25 23.02 9.92 -8.26
C LEU A 25 23.46 8.62 -7.60
N VAL A 26 24.63 8.64 -6.98
CA VAL A 26 25.21 7.53 -6.22
C VAL A 26 25.40 7.93 -4.75
N PRO A 27 25.52 6.97 -3.81
CA PRO A 27 25.68 7.29 -2.39
C PRO A 27 26.84 8.27 -2.09
N GLU A 28 27.90 8.24 -2.90
CA GLU A 28 29.06 9.12 -2.79
C GLU A 28 28.73 10.61 -3.06
N ASP A 29 27.59 10.91 -3.69
CA ASP A 29 27.09 12.28 -3.88
C ASP A 29 26.52 12.90 -2.59
N GLY A 30 26.51 12.15 -1.48
CA GLY A 30 26.19 12.63 -0.14
C GLY A 30 24.78 13.20 -0.04
N ASP A 31 24.67 14.46 0.42
CA ASP A 31 23.40 15.15 0.66
C ASP A 31 22.48 15.17 -0.57
N LEU A 32 23.04 15.22 -1.79
CA LEU A 32 22.25 15.18 -3.03
C LEU A 32 21.53 13.84 -3.18
N TYR A 33 22.25 12.73 -2.92
CA TYR A 33 21.67 11.39 -2.96
C TYR A 33 20.61 11.21 -1.88
N GLU A 34 20.88 11.66 -0.65
CA GLU A 34 19.93 11.58 0.45
C GLU A 34 18.65 12.37 0.17
N ASN A 35 18.77 13.58 -0.39
CA ASN A 35 17.64 14.40 -0.78
C ASN A 35 16.83 13.77 -1.92
N ALA A 36 17.49 13.16 -2.90
CA ALA A 36 16.83 12.42 -3.96
C ALA A 36 16.02 11.22 -3.42
N VAL A 37 16.58 10.45 -2.49
CA VAL A 37 15.86 9.35 -1.81
C VAL A 37 14.62 9.88 -1.07
N ARG A 38 14.74 10.99 -0.34
CA ARG A 38 13.59 11.64 0.33
C ARG A 38 12.51 12.10 -0.65
N ASN A 39 12.91 12.62 -1.82
CA ASN A 39 11.97 13.01 -2.87
C ASN A 39 11.23 11.80 -3.46
N VAL A 40 11.88 10.63 -3.56
CA VAL A 40 11.21 9.37 -3.95
C VAL A 40 10.21 8.93 -2.89
N TYR A 41 10.54 9.02 -1.59
CA TYR A 41 9.57 8.74 -0.52
C TYR A 41 8.34 9.65 -0.61
N ALA A 42 8.55 10.97 -0.76
CA ALA A 42 7.47 11.93 -0.92
C ALA A 42 6.63 11.65 -2.18
N ALA A 43 7.26 11.23 -3.28
CA ALA A 43 6.54 10.86 -4.50
C ALA A 43 5.62 9.63 -4.30
N PHE A 44 6.08 8.62 -3.55
CA PHE A 44 5.23 7.50 -3.15
C PHE A 44 4.06 7.95 -2.29
N ASP A 45 4.30 8.82 -1.30
CA ASP A 45 3.23 9.34 -0.42
C ASP A 45 2.15 10.09 -1.21
N ILE A 46 2.56 10.95 -2.15
CA ILE A 46 1.65 11.66 -3.05
C ILE A 46 0.86 10.67 -3.91
N ALA A 47 1.51 9.63 -4.44
CA ALA A 47 0.84 8.62 -5.22
C ALA A 47 -0.18 7.81 -4.40
N GLU A 48 0.15 7.41 -3.16
CA GLU A 48 -0.77 6.74 -2.23
C GLU A 48 -2.01 7.59 -1.96
N GLN A 49 -1.81 8.89 -1.67
CA GLN A 49 -2.90 9.85 -1.44
C GLN A 49 -3.78 10.01 -2.67
N TYR A 50 -3.19 10.16 -3.85
CA TYR A 50 -3.94 10.33 -5.10
C TYR A 50 -4.80 9.10 -5.43
N THR A 51 -4.22 7.91 -5.24
CA THR A 51 -4.86 6.63 -5.58
C THR A 51 -5.81 6.12 -4.49
N ASN A 52 -5.77 6.69 -3.28
CA ASN A 52 -6.40 6.14 -2.08
C ASN A 52 -6.04 4.66 -1.86
N ARG A 53 -4.78 4.32 -2.13
CA ARG A 53 -4.29 2.95 -2.14
C ARG A 53 -2.99 2.86 -1.34
N ILE A 54 -2.81 1.73 -0.66
CA ILE A 54 -1.53 1.41 -0.03
C ILE A 54 -0.61 0.90 -1.14
N LEU A 55 0.40 1.69 -1.48
CA LEU A 55 1.41 1.35 -2.48
C LEU A 55 2.67 0.81 -1.82
N VAL A 56 3.11 1.48 -0.76
CA VAL A 56 4.30 1.13 0.00
C VAL A 56 3.95 0.02 0.98
N ARG A 57 4.74 -1.05 0.95
CA ARG A 57 4.60 -2.21 1.82
C ARG A 57 4.43 -1.76 3.28
N SER A 58 3.38 -2.23 3.94
CA SER A 58 3.04 -1.86 5.32
C SER A 58 2.20 -2.92 5.99
N VAL A 59 2.21 -2.94 7.32
CA VAL A 59 1.32 -3.78 8.10
C VAL A 59 0.10 -2.96 8.50
N VAL A 60 -1.09 -3.48 8.25
CA VAL A 60 -2.35 -2.77 8.45
C VAL A 60 -3.27 -3.62 9.29
N THR A 61 -3.89 -3.02 10.30
CA THR A 61 -4.95 -3.65 11.08
C THR A 61 -6.31 -3.14 10.62
N PHE A 62 -7.15 -4.03 10.12
CA PHE A 62 -8.55 -3.77 9.79
C PHE A 62 -9.48 -4.23 10.91
N ALA A 63 -10.46 -3.41 11.25
CA ALA A 63 -11.56 -3.76 12.14
C ALA A 63 -12.84 -4.05 11.37
N PHE A 64 -13.51 -5.11 11.80
CA PHE A 64 -14.86 -5.50 11.39
C PHE A 64 -15.74 -5.77 12.61
N ASP A 65 -17.04 -5.55 12.46
CA ASP A 65 -18.00 -5.70 13.55
C ASP A 65 -18.47 -7.15 13.71
N ARG A 66 -18.33 -7.98 12.67
CA ARG A 66 -18.73 -9.39 12.66
C ARG A 66 -17.86 -10.14 11.66
N PHE A 67 -17.88 -11.47 11.74
CA PHE A 67 -17.45 -12.28 10.61
C PHE A 67 -18.53 -12.28 9.53
N GLU A 68 -18.06 -12.35 8.29
CA GLU A 68 -18.84 -12.69 7.12
C GLU A 68 -18.10 -13.82 6.41
N PRO A 69 -18.80 -14.71 5.66
CA PRO A 69 -18.13 -15.74 4.87
C PRO A 69 -17.07 -15.18 3.91
N LEU A 70 -17.30 -13.95 3.44
CA LEU A 70 -16.35 -13.18 2.63
C LEU A 70 -16.16 -11.80 3.26
N LEU A 71 -14.96 -11.50 3.73
CA LEU A 71 -14.60 -10.21 4.30
C LEU A 71 -13.79 -9.39 3.29
N ASP A 72 -14.42 -8.37 2.71
CA ASP A 72 -13.75 -7.44 1.81
C ASP A 72 -12.75 -6.55 2.58
N LEU A 73 -11.48 -6.57 2.17
CA LEU A 73 -10.48 -5.65 2.70
C LEU A 73 -10.54 -4.34 1.91
N PRO A 74 -10.55 -3.17 2.59
CA PRO A 74 -10.77 -1.86 1.96
C PRO A 74 -9.54 -1.33 1.21
N THR A 75 -8.59 -2.20 0.88
CA THR A 75 -7.39 -1.88 0.11
C THR A 75 -6.93 -3.12 -0.64
N ALA A 76 -6.21 -2.89 -1.72
CA ALA A 76 -5.39 -3.88 -2.40
C ALA A 76 -4.06 -3.21 -2.78
N PRO A 77 -2.99 -3.96 -3.10
CA PRO A 77 -2.89 -5.38 -2.88
C PRO A 77 -2.64 -5.70 -1.40
N VAL A 78 -3.01 -6.91 -0.99
CA VAL A 78 -2.64 -7.51 0.28
C VAL A 78 -1.80 -8.75 -0.03
N LEU A 79 -0.59 -8.76 0.49
CA LEU A 79 0.41 -9.80 0.22
C LEU A 79 0.22 -11.01 1.14
N SER A 80 -0.19 -10.80 2.39
CA SER A 80 -0.45 -11.89 3.32
C SER A 80 -1.27 -11.44 4.53
N ILE A 81 -1.92 -12.40 5.19
CA ILE A 81 -2.55 -12.19 6.50
C ILE A 81 -1.57 -12.63 7.58
N ARG A 82 -1.29 -11.74 8.55
CA ARG A 82 -0.49 -12.06 9.74
C ARG A 82 -1.33 -12.75 10.80
N SER A 83 -2.50 -12.20 11.08
CA SER A 83 -3.42 -12.77 12.05
C SER A 83 -4.85 -12.31 11.82
N VAL A 84 -5.80 -13.19 12.13
CA VAL A 84 -7.21 -12.85 12.29
C VAL A 84 -7.54 -13.08 13.75
N LYS A 85 -7.78 -12.00 14.49
CA LYS A 85 -8.15 -12.04 15.90
C LYS A 85 -9.60 -11.66 16.08
N TYR A 86 -10.25 -12.22 17.09
CA TYR A 86 -11.63 -11.90 17.40
C TYR A 86 -11.92 -12.00 18.89
N PHE A 87 -13.01 -11.40 19.34
CA PHE A 87 -13.52 -11.59 20.69
C PHE A 87 -14.62 -12.64 20.72
N ASP A 88 -14.39 -13.73 21.45
CA ASP A 88 -15.31 -14.87 21.58
C ASP A 88 -16.55 -14.55 22.45
N ALA A 89 -17.44 -15.53 22.62
CA ALA A 89 -18.67 -15.39 23.41
C ALA A 89 -18.43 -14.97 24.87
N ASP A 90 -17.25 -15.28 25.44
CA ASP A 90 -16.83 -14.92 26.79
C ASP A 90 -16.10 -13.56 26.85
N ASP A 91 -16.05 -12.84 25.73
CA ASP A 91 -15.39 -11.55 25.58
C ASP A 91 -13.85 -11.61 25.69
N ARG A 92 -13.26 -12.77 25.41
CA ARG A 92 -11.79 -12.98 25.39
C ARG A 92 -11.24 -12.91 23.97
N GLU A 93 -10.04 -12.34 23.81
CA GLU A 93 -9.38 -12.27 22.50
C GLU A 93 -8.86 -13.67 22.13
N GLN A 94 -9.24 -14.13 20.94
CA GLN A 94 -8.83 -15.40 20.34
C GLN A 94 -8.18 -15.12 18.98
N THR A 95 -7.37 -16.06 18.52
CA THR A 95 -6.80 -16.06 17.18
C THR A 95 -7.49 -17.16 16.37
N LEU A 96 -7.99 -16.81 15.19
CA LEU A 96 -8.55 -17.77 14.24
C LEU A 96 -7.43 -18.57 13.59
N ASP A 97 -7.60 -19.89 13.51
CA ASP A 97 -6.61 -20.78 12.91
C ASP A 97 -6.43 -20.45 11.41
N PRO A 98 -5.18 -20.38 10.89
CA PRO A 98 -4.92 -20.14 9.47
C PRO A 98 -5.60 -21.10 8.51
N SER A 99 -5.91 -22.34 8.92
CA SER A 99 -6.68 -23.29 8.10
C SER A 99 -8.17 -22.95 7.97
N SER A 100 -8.67 -22.02 8.78
CA SER A 100 -10.08 -21.60 8.77
C SER A 100 -10.36 -20.43 7.84
N TYR A 101 -9.36 -19.92 7.11
CA TYR A 101 -9.53 -18.85 6.15
C TYR A 101 -8.54 -18.91 5.00
N GLU A 102 -8.88 -18.26 3.89
CA GLU A 102 -8.02 -18.10 2.72
C GLU A 102 -8.01 -16.65 2.25
N LEU A 103 -6.82 -16.16 1.88
CA LEU A 103 -6.65 -14.83 1.29
C LEU A 103 -6.92 -14.89 -0.21
N LEU A 104 -7.96 -14.20 -0.66
CA LEU A 104 -8.26 -13.99 -2.07
C LEU A 104 -7.68 -12.63 -2.50
N ALA A 105 -6.41 -12.62 -2.88
CA ALA A 105 -5.69 -11.42 -3.26
C ALA A 105 -5.53 -11.27 -4.78
N SER A 106 -5.79 -10.05 -5.26
CA SER A 106 -5.41 -9.61 -6.59
C SER A 106 -4.85 -8.19 -6.54
N GLU A 107 -4.37 -7.72 -7.68
CA GLU A 107 -3.94 -6.33 -7.84
C GLU A 107 -5.10 -5.32 -7.87
N GLN A 108 -6.36 -5.72 -7.82
CA GLN A 108 -7.49 -4.77 -7.87
C GLN A 108 -8.42 -4.91 -6.69
N SER A 109 -8.50 -6.10 -6.11
CA SER A 109 -9.41 -6.43 -5.03
C SER A 109 -8.73 -7.36 -4.04
N THR A 110 -9.16 -7.33 -2.79
CA THR A 110 -8.73 -8.30 -1.80
C THR A 110 -9.89 -8.63 -0.88
N ALA A 111 -10.12 -9.91 -0.67
CA ALA A 111 -11.04 -10.44 0.32
C ALA A 111 -10.40 -11.57 1.11
N ILE A 112 -11.00 -11.90 2.26
CA ILE A 112 -10.70 -13.11 3.01
C ILE A 112 -11.94 -13.98 2.98
N GLU A 113 -11.80 -15.21 2.48
CA GLU A 113 -12.83 -16.22 2.63
C GLU A 113 -12.67 -16.91 3.99
N ILE A 114 -13.75 -16.99 4.77
CA ILE A 114 -13.77 -17.57 6.11
C ILE A 114 -14.61 -18.86 6.08
N PHE A 115 -13.97 -20.00 6.33
CA PHE A 115 -14.61 -21.32 6.29
C PHE A 115 -15.30 -21.70 7.60
N SER A 116 -14.83 -21.13 8.72
CA SER A 116 -15.37 -21.37 10.05
C SER A 116 -15.68 -20.05 10.73
N LEU A 117 -16.92 -19.86 11.18
CA LEU A 117 -17.41 -18.61 11.78
C LEU A 117 -17.60 -18.81 13.29
N PRO A 118 -16.62 -18.42 14.14
CA PRO A 118 -16.77 -18.48 15.58
C PRO A 118 -17.92 -17.62 16.10
N THR A 119 -18.51 -18.05 17.22
CA THR A 119 -19.46 -17.22 17.97
C THR A 119 -18.72 -16.03 18.60
N LEU A 120 -19.18 -14.81 18.30
CA LEU A 120 -18.59 -13.58 18.78
C LEU A 120 -19.23 -13.08 20.08
N SER A 121 -18.48 -12.27 20.83
CA SER A 121 -18.96 -11.56 22.02
C SER A 121 -20.23 -10.75 21.72
N THR A 122 -21.21 -10.85 22.62
CA THR A 122 -22.41 -9.99 22.63
C THR A 122 -22.20 -8.71 23.44
N ARG A 123 -21.15 -8.65 24.27
CA ARG A 123 -20.80 -7.45 25.07
C ARG A 123 -20.22 -6.34 24.20
N ARG A 124 -19.47 -6.70 23.16
CA ARG A 124 -18.93 -5.77 22.17
C ARG A 124 -19.82 -5.76 20.94
N GLN A 125 -20.01 -4.60 20.32
CA GLN A 125 -20.79 -4.47 19.07
C GLN A 125 -19.95 -3.98 17.89
N ARG A 126 -18.75 -3.45 18.16
CA ARG A 126 -17.85 -2.86 17.15
C ARG A 126 -16.47 -3.45 17.22
N ALA A 127 -15.78 -3.50 16.07
CA ALA A 127 -14.37 -3.93 15.96
C ALA A 127 -14.09 -5.27 16.68
N ARG A 128 -15.04 -6.20 16.61
CA ARG A 128 -14.98 -7.52 17.24
C ARG A 128 -14.01 -8.46 16.54
N VAL A 129 -13.77 -8.23 15.25
CA VAL A 129 -12.82 -8.96 14.42
C VAL A 129 -11.75 -7.99 13.97
N ARG A 130 -10.49 -8.39 14.13
CA ARG A 130 -9.31 -7.62 13.74
C ARG A 130 -8.46 -8.46 12.81
N VAL A 131 -8.21 -7.94 11.62
CA VAL A 131 -7.37 -8.58 10.62
C VAL A 131 -6.09 -7.78 10.52
N GLU A 132 -4.96 -8.37 10.87
CA GLU A 132 -3.64 -7.81 10.63
C GLU A 132 -3.08 -8.41 9.34
N ALA A 133 -2.73 -7.56 8.38
CA ALA A 133 -2.27 -8.00 7.07
C ALA A 133 -1.09 -7.17 6.57
N VAL A 134 -0.25 -7.79 5.74
CA VAL A 134 0.81 -7.10 4.99
C VAL A 134 0.19 -6.60 3.69
N CYS A 135 0.10 -5.29 3.54
CA CYS A 135 -0.52 -4.58 2.43
C CYS A 135 0.52 -3.80 1.62
N GLY A 136 0.16 -3.41 0.41
CA GLY A 136 1.05 -2.71 -0.52
C GLY A 136 1.78 -3.67 -1.45
N TYR A 137 2.59 -3.11 -2.33
CA TYR A 137 3.30 -3.87 -3.33
C TYR A 137 4.61 -4.44 -2.77
N SER A 138 4.96 -5.65 -3.22
CA SER A 138 6.26 -6.26 -2.96
C SER A 138 7.34 -5.52 -3.74
N ASP A 139 8.53 -5.41 -3.12
CA ASP A 139 9.74 -5.09 -3.85
C ASP A 139 10.26 -6.32 -4.61
N TYR A 140 11.33 -6.14 -5.38
CA TYR A 140 12.04 -7.20 -6.07
C TYR A 140 13.10 -7.84 -5.17
N ARG A 141 13.13 -9.17 -5.10
CA ARG A 141 14.28 -9.92 -4.58
C ARG A 141 15.44 -9.90 -5.57
N ASP A 142 15.13 -10.03 -6.86
CA ASP A 142 16.07 -9.98 -7.97
C ASP A 142 15.49 -9.11 -9.09
N THR A 143 16.21 -8.05 -9.43
CA THR A 143 15.80 -7.06 -10.44
C THR A 143 15.79 -7.62 -11.87
N LEU A 144 16.59 -8.64 -12.17
CA LEU A 144 16.68 -9.24 -13.51
C LEU A 144 15.50 -10.17 -13.78
N THR A 145 15.19 -11.03 -12.81
CA THR A 145 14.10 -12.01 -12.92
C THR A 145 12.75 -11.42 -12.49
N ARG A 146 12.76 -10.24 -11.85
CA ARG A 146 11.60 -9.61 -11.23
C ARG A 146 10.91 -10.55 -10.24
N GLU A 147 11.67 -11.37 -9.51
CA GLU A 147 11.10 -12.22 -8.45
C GLU A 147 10.65 -11.32 -7.29
N PRO A 148 9.43 -11.50 -6.75
CA PRO A 148 8.99 -10.73 -5.59
C PRO A 148 9.73 -11.12 -4.31
N GLU A 149 9.96 -10.15 -3.44
CA GLU A 149 10.50 -10.38 -2.10
C GLU A 149 9.50 -11.09 -1.18
N ASP A 150 8.23 -10.66 -1.18
CA ASP A 150 7.18 -11.19 -0.30
C ASP A 150 6.41 -12.37 -0.93
N VAL A 151 5.93 -13.29 -0.09
CA VAL A 151 5.23 -14.54 -0.49
C VAL A 151 4.00 -14.29 -1.38
N GLY A 152 3.18 -13.28 -1.09
CA GLY A 152 2.01 -12.93 -1.92
C GLY A 152 2.36 -12.23 -3.22
N GLY A 153 3.60 -11.76 -3.36
CA GLY A 153 4.26 -11.44 -4.62
C GLY A 153 3.55 -10.53 -5.62
N ILE A 154 2.79 -9.52 -5.17
CA ILE A 154 2.22 -8.52 -6.07
C ILE A 154 3.20 -7.37 -6.22
N ILE A 155 3.93 -7.37 -7.33
CA ILE A 155 5.01 -6.42 -7.64
C ILE A 155 4.46 -5.07 -8.04
N LEU A 156 5.19 -4.00 -7.69
CA LEU A 156 4.87 -2.63 -8.08
C LEU A 156 4.73 -2.49 -9.62
N PRO A 157 3.57 -2.05 -10.14
CA PRO A 157 3.36 -1.88 -11.56
C PRO A 157 4.25 -0.78 -12.14
N GLY A 158 4.73 -1.00 -13.36
CA GLY A 158 5.60 -0.03 -14.05
C GLY A 158 4.97 1.35 -14.22
N ASN A 159 3.63 1.45 -14.31
CA ASN A 159 2.93 2.74 -14.37
C ASN A 159 3.06 3.54 -13.06
N ILE A 160 2.91 2.87 -11.91
CA ILE A 160 3.07 3.52 -10.60
C ILE A 160 4.52 3.92 -10.41
N GLU A 161 5.45 3.02 -10.74
CA GLU A 161 6.88 3.28 -10.65
C GLU A 161 7.32 4.46 -11.53
N ALA A 162 6.84 4.54 -12.77
CA ALA A 162 7.08 5.67 -13.66
C ALA A 162 6.46 6.98 -13.14
N ALA A 163 5.25 6.91 -12.58
CA ALA A 163 4.61 8.07 -11.95
C ALA A 163 5.42 8.61 -10.76
N VAL A 164 5.89 7.72 -9.88
CA VAL A 164 6.77 8.06 -8.75
C VAL A 164 8.07 8.65 -9.27
N ALA A 165 8.71 8.04 -10.26
CA ALA A 165 9.98 8.51 -10.81
C ALA A 165 9.87 9.91 -11.43
N LEU A 166 8.80 10.18 -12.20
CA LEU A 166 8.53 11.50 -12.77
C LEU A 166 8.26 12.55 -11.69
N ARG A 167 7.46 12.20 -10.67
CA ARG A 167 7.14 13.10 -9.57
C ARG A 167 8.36 13.40 -8.70
N ALA A 168 9.17 12.40 -8.41
CA ALA A 168 10.41 12.55 -7.64
C ALA A 168 11.43 13.41 -8.39
N GLY A 169 11.58 13.23 -9.72
CA GLY A 169 12.41 14.10 -10.54
C GLY A 169 11.96 15.55 -10.50
N THR A 170 10.65 15.79 -10.59
CA THR A 170 10.07 17.14 -10.46
C THR A 170 10.38 17.77 -9.09
N LEU A 171 10.28 17.00 -8.01
CA LEU A 171 10.61 17.46 -6.66
C LEU A 171 12.11 17.76 -6.50
N CYS A 172 12.97 17.02 -7.20
CA CYS A 172 14.42 17.23 -7.18
C CYS A 172 14.83 18.52 -7.90
N GLU A 173 14.17 18.84 -9.01
CA GLU A 173 14.45 20.05 -9.79
C GLU A 173 13.78 21.32 -9.23
N ALA A 174 12.79 21.18 -8.33
CA ALA A 174 12.03 22.30 -7.81
C ALA A 174 12.69 22.93 -6.57
N ASP A 175 13.12 24.18 -6.70
CA ASP A 175 13.63 24.98 -5.58
C ASP A 175 12.51 25.66 -4.73
N GLY A 176 11.24 25.48 -5.10
CA GLY A 176 10.06 26.05 -4.43
C GLY A 176 8.75 25.88 -5.20
N ASP A 177 7.61 26.10 -4.53
CA ASP A 177 6.26 25.80 -5.06
C ASP A 177 5.77 26.75 -6.18
N ALA A 178 6.44 27.89 -6.37
CA ALA A 178 6.07 28.88 -7.39
C ALA A 178 7.29 29.43 -8.13
N VAL A 179 7.45 29.03 -9.39
CA VAL A 179 8.41 29.63 -10.33
C VAL A 179 7.83 30.94 -10.83
N ILE A 180 8.26 32.08 -10.26
CA ILE A 180 7.93 33.41 -10.79
C ILE A 180 8.75 33.63 -12.06
N GLY A 181 8.11 33.78 -13.22
CA GLY A 181 8.74 34.31 -14.45
C GLY A 181 9.02 33.32 -15.59
N ARG A 182 8.64 32.04 -15.48
CA ARG A 182 8.53 31.13 -16.64
C ARG A 182 7.06 30.95 -17.01
N SER A 183 6.75 30.96 -18.31
CA SER A 183 5.44 30.53 -18.82
C SER A 183 5.17 29.13 -18.27
N VAL A 184 4.20 29.02 -17.37
CA VAL A 184 3.75 27.75 -16.81
C VAL A 184 3.10 26.98 -17.95
N SER A 185 3.85 26.14 -18.65
CA SER A 185 3.22 25.08 -19.44
C SER A 185 2.43 24.25 -18.44
N ALA A 186 1.17 23.95 -18.75
CA ALA A 186 0.33 23.20 -17.83
C ALA A 186 1.10 21.96 -17.36
N LEU A 187 1.14 21.73 -16.04
CA LEU A 187 1.76 20.52 -15.48
C LEU A 187 1.27 19.32 -16.29
N PRO A 188 2.15 18.58 -16.96
CA PRO A 188 1.73 17.43 -17.73
C PRO A 188 0.96 16.49 -16.81
N VAL A 189 -0.33 16.23 -17.10
CA VAL A 189 -1.19 15.29 -16.37
C VAL A 189 -0.73 13.82 -16.51
N THR A 190 0.52 13.61 -16.94
CA THR A 190 1.14 12.31 -17.20
C THR A 190 1.17 11.47 -15.93
N VAL A 191 1.56 12.05 -14.78
CA VAL A 191 1.60 11.34 -13.49
C VAL A 191 0.19 10.87 -13.10
N GLU A 192 -0.80 11.76 -13.17
CA GLU A 192 -2.20 11.43 -12.85
C GLU A 192 -2.76 10.36 -13.79
N ARG A 193 -2.48 10.45 -15.10
CA ARG A 193 -2.92 9.47 -16.10
C ARG A 193 -2.33 8.09 -15.86
N LEU A 194 -1.08 8.00 -15.44
CA LEU A 194 -0.43 6.73 -15.07
C LEU A 194 -1.06 6.13 -13.81
N LEU A 195 -1.50 6.97 -12.86
CA LEU A 195 -2.08 6.53 -11.59
C LEU A 195 -3.60 6.26 -11.65
N ASN A 196 -4.31 6.84 -12.61
CA ASN A 196 -5.78 6.72 -12.75
C ASN A 196 -6.31 5.28 -12.70
N PRO A 197 -5.70 4.28 -13.36
CA PRO A 197 -6.19 2.91 -13.31
C PRO A 197 -6.14 2.27 -11.91
N TYR A 198 -5.30 2.79 -11.02
CA TYR A 198 -5.09 2.27 -9.66
C TYR A 198 -5.89 3.02 -8.60
N ARG A 199 -6.67 4.03 -9.01
CA ARG A 199 -7.43 4.86 -8.10
C ARG A 199 -8.59 4.06 -7.52
N MET A 200 -8.52 3.80 -6.22
CA MET A 200 -9.63 3.29 -5.45
C MET A 200 -10.58 4.45 -5.20
N THR A 201 -11.69 4.46 -5.94
CA THR A 201 -12.80 5.34 -5.57
C THR A 201 -13.30 4.83 -4.22
N PRO A 202 -13.33 5.67 -3.17
CA PRO A 202 -13.92 5.23 -1.91
C PRO A 202 -15.37 4.84 -2.22
N TYR A 203 -15.66 3.53 -2.18
CA TYR A 203 -17.02 3.06 -2.34
C TYR A 203 -17.87 3.79 -1.31
N ALA A 204 -18.82 4.61 -1.76
CA ALA A 204 -19.85 5.15 -0.90
C ALA A 204 -20.47 3.94 -0.18
N GLY A 205 -20.34 3.92 1.16
CA GLY A 205 -20.48 2.73 1.98
C GLY A 205 -21.59 1.80 1.51
N ARG A 206 -21.24 0.55 1.23
CA ARG A 206 -22.23 -0.53 1.18
C ARG A 206 -22.90 -0.55 2.54
N LYS A 207 -24.09 0.03 2.61
CA LYS A 207 -24.93 0.05 3.81
C LYS A 207 -25.44 -1.38 4.07
N GLY A 208 -25.11 -1.91 5.25
CA GLY A 208 -25.83 -3.01 5.90
C GLY A 208 -25.09 -4.34 5.91
#